data_AF-A0A258HIZ2-F1
#
_entry.id   AF-A0A258HIZ2-F1
#
_cell.length_a   1.000
_cell.length_b   1.000
_cell.length_c   1.000
_cell.angle_alpha   90.00
_cell.angle_beta   90.00
_cell.angle_gamma   90.00
#
_symmetry.space_group_name_H-M   'P 1'
#
loop_
_entity.id
_entity.type
_entity.pdbx_description
1 polymer ?
#
loop_
_entity_poly.entity_id
_entity_poly.type
_entity_poly.pdbx_seq_one_letter_code
_entity_poly.pdbx_strand_id
1 'polypeptide(L)'
;MTLTDSAAQAAASSAAPSTSGPRPVRAHRGTELHTLGWQQEGALRMLQNNLDPEVAEHPDELVVYGGTGKAARDWASFDALTRTLSTLKGDETMLVQSGRPVGVMQTHEWAPRVLIANSNLVGDWANWDEFRRLEQLGLTMYGQMTAGSWIYIGTQGILQGTFETFAAVATQRFGGTLAGTITLTGGMGGMGGAQPLAVTMSDGVAICVDVDPSRIARRLEHRYLDVAADSLEHALSLAIEARDARRGLSIGVLGNAAEVFPRLLAMGAPIDIVTDQTSAHDPLAYLPVEHSVDEWHAARERDPIGFAAAARASMAKQVEAMVGFQRAGAEVFDYGNNIRTEA
;
A
#
# COMPACT_ATOMS: atom_id res chain seq x y z
N MET A 1 67.21 -29.91 10.00
CA MET A 1 66.55 -31.16 9.57
C MET A 1 65.31 -31.33 10.44
N THR A 2 64.22 -30.64 10.05
CA THR A 2 62.88 -31.20 9.76
C THR A 2 62.05 -31.51 11.01
N LEU A 3 60.78 -31.17 11.15
CA LEU A 3 59.80 -30.32 10.46
C LEU A 3 58.64 -30.21 11.47
N THR A 4 57.86 -29.14 11.37
CA THR A 4 56.61 -28.82 12.07
C THR A 4 55.56 -29.94 12.02
N ASP A 5 54.70 -30.06 13.04
CA ASP A 5 53.25 -29.89 12.82
C ASP A 5 52.44 -29.84 14.13
N SER A 6 51.71 -28.74 14.28
CA SER A 6 50.66 -28.54 15.27
C SER A 6 49.33 -28.78 14.58
N ALA A 7 48.48 -29.64 15.13
CA ALA A 7 47.11 -29.82 14.66
C ALA A 7 46.14 -29.46 15.79
N ALA A 8 45.83 -28.16 15.89
CA ALA A 8 44.63 -27.70 16.57
C ALA A 8 43.44 -27.91 15.63
N GLN A 9 42.57 -28.85 15.97
CA GLN A 9 41.28 -29.04 15.30
C GLN A 9 40.37 -27.85 15.60
N ALA A 10 40.29 -26.91 14.66
CA ALA A 10 39.20 -25.95 14.60
C ALA A 10 37.94 -26.69 14.15
N ALA A 11 36.94 -26.77 15.03
CA ALA A 11 35.60 -27.17 14.67
C ALA A 11 35.00 -26.10 13.75
N ALA A 12 35.10 -26.31 12.44
CA ALA A 12 34.32 -25.57 11.47
C ALA A 12 32.84 -25.96 11.66
N SER A 13 32.05 -25.07 12.23
CA SER A 13 30.59 -25.21 12.18
C SER A 13 30.16 -25.03 10.72
N SER A 14 29.86 -26.13 10.05
CA SER A 14 29.17 -26.11 8.77
C SER A 14 27.71 -25.67 9.01
N ALA A 15 27.48 -24.37 9.10
CA ALA A 15 26.14 -23.83 8.94
C ALA A 15 25.75 -24.08 7.46
N ALA A 16 24.78 -24.96 7.24
CA ALA A 16 24.13 -25.10 5.94
C ALA A 16 23.69 -23.70 5.47
N PRO A 17 23.77 -23.38 4.15
CA PRO A 17 23.24 -22.11 3.67
C PRO A 17 21.75 -22.06 4.04
N SER A 18 21.39 -21.18 4.98
CA SER A 18 19.98 -20.91 5.25
C SER A 18 19.39 -20.44 3.93
N THR A 19 18.49 -21.22 3.35
CA THR A 19 17.78 -20.82 2.14
C THR A 19 16.97 -19.58 2.50
N SER A 20 17.44 -18.42 2.04
CA SER A 20 16.75 -17.15 2.17
C SER A 20 15.34 -17.29 1.60
N GLY A 21 14.31 -16.99 2.39
CA GLY A 21 12.92 -17.15 1.96
C GLY A 21 11.89 -16.57 2.94
N PRO A 22 10.59 -16.70 2.57
CA PRO A 22 9.46 -16.18 3.32
C PRO A 22 9.42 -16.65 4.77
N ARG A 23 9.18 -15.71 5.67
CA ARG A 23 9.04 -15.96 7.11
C ARG A 23 8.37 -14.77 7.81
N PRO A 24 7.67 -15.00 8.93
CA PRO A 24 7.17 -13.90 9.76
C PRO A 24 8.33 -12.99 10.21
N VAL A 25 8.21 -11.71 9.90
CA VAL A 25 9.15 -10.67 10.34
C VAL A 25 8.41 -9.77 11.32
N ARG A 26 9.03 -9.47 12.46
CA ARG A 26 8.52 -8.50 13.44
C ARG A 26 9.68 -7.71 13.99
N ALA A 27 9.47 -6.43 14.24
CA ALA A 27 10.55 -5.60 14.74
C ALA A 27 10.97 -5.98 16.17
N HIS A 28 12.25 -5.90 16.49
CA HIS A 28 12.72 -6.09 17.86
C HIS A 28 12.06 -5.08 18.82
N ARG A 29 11.80 -5.51 20.07
CA ARG A 29 11.14 -4.72 21.11
C ARG A 29 12.08 -4.56 22.32
N GLY A 30 11.78 -3.62 23.21
CA GLY A 30 12.61 -3.37 24.39
C GLY A 30 13.93 -2.65 24.10
N THR A 31 14.83 -2.66 25.09
CA THR A 31 16.09 -1.87 25.10
C THR A 31 17.32 -2.65 24.63
N GLU A 32 17.20 -3.94 24.38
CA GLU A 32 18.29 -4.78 23.87
C GLU A 32 18.62 -4.43 22.41
N LEU A 33 19.90 -4.26 22.10
CA LEU A 33 20.39 -3.93 20.76
C LEU A 33 20.79 -5.19 19.99
N HIS A 34 20.45 -5.22 18.71
CA HIS A 34 20.84 -6.26 17.73
C HIS A 34 21.82 -5.70 16.68
N THR A 35 22.26 -4.46 16.89
CA THR A 35 23.16 -3.69 16.06
C THR A 35 24.20 -2.99 16.94
N LEU A 36 25.19 -2.32 16.35
CA LEU A 36 26.26 -1.65 17.09
C LEU A 36 25.82 -0.32 17.74
N GLY A 37 24.60 0.18 17.47
CA GLY A 37 24.12 1.45 17.99
C GLY A 37 22.67 1.74 17.65
N TRP A 38 22.06 2.67 18.39
CA TRP A 38 20.62 2.97 18.27
C TRP A 38 20.18 3.50 16.91
N GLN A 39 21.05 4.17 16.16
CA GLN A 39 20.69 4.67 14.82
C GLN A 39 20.54 3.51 13.82
N GLN A 40 21.42 2.51 13.89
CA GLN A 40 21.35 1.28 13.10
C GLN A 40 20.17 0.42 13.55
N GLU A 41 19.96 0.32 14.87
CA GLU A 41 18.84 -0.39 15.47
C GLU A 41 17.50 0.18 15.00
N GLY A 42 17.38 1.51 14.97
CA GLY A 42 16.20 2.19 14.45
C GLY A 42 15.90 1.80 13.01
N ALA A 43 16.90 1.84 12.12
CA ALA A 43 16.73 1.41 10.73
C ALA A 43 16.35 -0.07 10.61
N LEU A 44 16.97 -0.95 11.39
CA LEU A 44 16.67 -2.39 11.40
C LEU A 44 15.24 -2.66 11.85
N ARG A 45 14.83 -2.07 12.98
CA ARG A 45 13.48 -2.24 13.52
C ARG A 45 12.43 -1.68 12.57
N MET A 46 12.69 -0.54 11.94
CA MET A 46 11.73 0.02 11.00
C MET A 46 11.63 -0.79 9.70
N LEU A 47 12.75 -1.35 9.19
CA LEU A 47 12.72 -2.32 8.08
C LEU A 47 11.86 -3.55 8.45
N GLN A 48 12.03 -4.07 9.67
CA GLN A 48 11.23 -5.20 10.16
C GLN A 48 9.76 -4.83 10.39
N ASN A 49 9.47 -3.63 10.88
CA ASN A 49 8.11 -3.13 11.12
C ASN A 49 7.31 -3.05 9.81
N ASN A 50 7.96 -2.60 8.74
CA ASN A 50 7.36 -2.57 7.40
C ASN A 50 6.90 -3.95 6.92
N LEU A 51 7.40 -5.06 7.48
CA LEU A 51 7.04 -6.43 7.14
C LEU A 51 6.29 -7.16 8.27
N ASP A 52 5.92 -6.45 9.33
CA ASP A 52 5.10 -7.03 10.40
C ASP A 52 3.74 -7.46 9.82
N PRO A 53 3.26 -8.69 10.07
CA PRO A 53 1.96 -9.15 9.58
C PRO A 53 0.77 -8.26 9.97
N GLU A 54 0.89 -7.54 11.09
CA GLU A 54 -0.13 -6.56 11.52
C GLU A 54 -0.10 -5.27 10.69
N VAL A 55 1.04 -4.98 10.04
CA VAL A 55 1.32 -3.73 9.33
C VAL A 55 1.22 -3.90 7.82
N ALA A 56 1.95 -4.85 7.24
CA ALA A 56 2.06 -5.04 5.80
C ALA A 56 0.83 -5.73 5.18
N GLU A 57 0.53 -5.43 3.92
CA GLU A 57 -0.54 -6.10 3.18
C GLU A 57 -0.16 -7.54 2.77
N HIS A 58 1.06 -7.79 2.25
CA HIS A 58 1.55 -9.14 1.88
C HIS A 58 3.04 -9.33 2.24
N PRO A 59 3.38 -9.51 3.53
CA PRO A 59 4.77 -9.51 4.00
C PRO A 59 5.61 -10.69 3.47
N ASP A 60 5.02 -11.85 3.19
CA ASP A 60 5.75 -13.02 2.66
C ASP A 60 6.33 -12.77 1.25
N GLU A 61 5.71 -11.85 0.51
CA GLU A 61 6.17 -11.34 -0.80
C GLU A 61 7.00 -10.06 -0.67
N LEU A 62 7.31 -9.64 0.56
CA LEU A 62 7.97 -8.38 0.93
C LEU A 62 7.14 -7.12 0.61
N VAL A 63 5.87 -7.28 0.21
CA VAL A 63 4.98 -6.19 -0.20
C VAL A 63 4.34 -5.55 1.03
N VAL A 64 4.56 -4.25 1.17
CA VAL A 64 4.07 -3.43 2.27
C VAL A 64 2.69 -2.86 1.93
N TYR A 65 2.57 -2.10 0.82
CA TYR A 65 1.31 -1.51 0.35
C TYR A 65 1.41 -0.99 -1.10
N GLY A 66 0.26 -0.56 -1.67
CA GLY A 66 0.21 0.24 -2.90
C GLY A 66 0.57 -0.54 -4.17
N GLY A 67 -0.09 -1.68 -4.40
CA GLY A 67 0.29 -2.62 -5.45
C GLY A 67 1.50 -3.45 -5.00
N THR A 68 2.62 -3.36 -5.71
CA THR A 68 3.84 -4.15 -5.47
C THR A 68 4.91 -3.41 -4.65
N GLY A 69 4.53 -2.39 -3.86
CA GLY A 69 5.46 -1.59 -3.06
C GLY A 69 6.16 -2.44 -1.99
N LYS A 70 7.47 -2.67 -2.13
CA LYS A 70 8.24 -3.62 -1.31
C LYS A 70 9.22 -2.95 -0.34
N ALA A 71 9.53 -3.64 0.76
CA ALA A 71 10.54 -3.20 1.73
C ALA A 71 11.99 -3.56 1.32
N ALA A 72 12.16 -4.67 0.60
CA ALA A 72 13.42 -5.15 0.05
C ALA A 72 13.18 -5.85 -1.30
N ARG A 73 14.20 -5.91 -2.16
CA ARG A 73 14.04 -6.39 -3.54
C ARG A 73 13.60 -7.85 -3.60
N ASP A 74 14.26 -8.66 -2.81
CA ASP A 74 14.11 -10.09 -2.69
C ASP A 74 14.55 -10.50 -1.27
N TRP A 75 14.24 -11.72 -0.84
CA TRP A 75 14.58 -12.18 0.50
C TRP A 75 16.10 -12.19 0.76
N ALA A 76 16.91 -12.43 -0.27
CA ALA A 76 18.36 -12.44 -0.12
C ALA A 76 18.89 -11.02 0.17
N SER A 77 18.26 -10.01 -0.44
CA SER A 77 18.50 -8.60 -0.18
C SER A 77 18.02 -8.21 1.21
N PHE A 78 16.85 -8.67 1.67
CA PHE A 78 16.39 -8.47 3.05
C PHE A 78 17.39 -9.02 4.08
N ASP A 79 17.87 -10.25 3.87
CA ASP A 79 18.84 -10.88 4.75
C ASP A 79 20.17 -10.12 4.73
N ALA A 80 20.60 -9.64 3.57
CA ALA A 80 21.81 -8.83 3.43
C ALA A 80 21.67 -7.46 4.11
N LEU A 81 20.51 -6.79 4.01
CA LEU A 81 20.23 -5.53 4.70
C LEU A 81 20.34 -5.71 6.21
N THR A 82 19.69 -6.75 6.73
CA THR A 82 19.70 -7.08 8.17
C THR A 82 21.12 -7.37 8.67
N ARG A 83 21.89 -8.21 7.97
CA ARG A 83 23.29 -8.49 8.31
C ARG A 83 24.21 -7.26 8.22
N THR A 84 23.95 -6.37 7.27
CA THR A 84 24.75 -5.15 7.11
C THR A 84 24.44 -4.19 8.26
N LEU A 85 23.17 -3.96 8.58
CA LEU A 85 22.76 -3.11 9.71
C LEU A 85 23.27 -3.61 11.06
N SER A 86 23.37 -4.93 11.26
CA SER A 86 23.88 -5.49 12.53
C SER A 86 25.38 -5.23 12.75
N THR A 87 26.15 -4.98 11.70
CA THR A 87 27.60 -4.76 11.77
C THR A 87 28.05 -3.35 11.35
N LEU A 88 27.12 -2.50 10.88
CA LEU A 88 27.39 -1.14 10.43
C LEU A 88 27.88 -0.24 11.58
N LYS A 89 29.05 0.39 11.44
CA LYS A 89 29.61 1.27 12.46
C LYS A 89 28.92 2.64 12.52
N GLY A 90 29.19 3.39 13.58
CA GLY A 90 28.64 4.73 13.82
C GLY A 90 29.10 5.78 12.81
N ASP A 91 30.21 5.57 12.11
CA ASP A 91 30.78 6.46 11.10
C ASP A 91 30.71 5.87 9.69
N GLU A 92 29.89 4.84 9.48
CA GLU A 92 29.67 4.20 8.18
C GLU A 92 28.24 4.51 7.67
N THR A 93 28.08 4.47 6.34
CA THR A 93 26.80 4.65 5.64
C THR A 93 26.59 3.50 4.66
N MET A 94 25.47 2.79 4.79
CA MET A 94 25.01 1.78 3.84
C MET A 94 24.29 2.44 2.66
N LEU A 95 24.60 2.00 1.44
CA LEU A 95 23.93 2.41 0.20
C LEU A 95 22.94 1.32 -0.22
N VAL A 96 21.67 1.69 -0.37
CA VAL A 96 20.59 0.80 -0.82
C VAL A 96 20.11 1.28 -2.18
N GLN A 97 20.27 0.43 -3.20
CA GLN A 97 19.78 0.66 -4.55
C GLN A 97 18.59 -0.26 -4.81
N SER A 98 17.41 0.31 -5.08
CA SER A 98 16.16 -0.42 -5.31
C SER A 98 16.02 -1.65 -4.41
N GLY A 99 16.03 -1.43 -3.09
CA GLY A 99 15.84 -2.48 -2.07
C GLY A 99 16.98 -3.50 -1.89
N ARG A 100 18.17 -3.27 -2.48
CA ARG A 100 19.35 -4.12 -2.30
C ARG A 100 20.52 -3.31 -1.70
N PRO A 101 21.23 -3.83 -0.69
CA PRO A 101 22.43 -3.19 -0.18
C PRO A 101 23.58 -3.40 -1.17
N VAL A 102 24.14 -2.31 -1.69
CA VAL A 102 25.16 -2.36 -2.77
C VAL A 102 26.55 -1.91 -2.31
N GLY A 103 26.66 -1.31 -1.12
CA GLY A 103 27.94 -0.93 -0.56
C GLY A 103 27.81 -0.28 0.81
N VAL A 104 28.93 -0.23 1.51
CA VAL A 104 29.12 0.53 2.75
C VAL A 104 30.33 1.42 2.55
N MET A 105 30.21 2.70 2.90
CA MET A 105 31.32 3.65 2.86
C MET A 105 31.51 4.30 4.21
N GLN A 106 32.75 4.58 4.56
CA GLN A 106 33.05 5.41 5.72
C GLN A 106 32.66 6.86 5.42
N THR A 107 31.92 7.47 6.32
CA THR A 107 31.46 8.86 6.28
C THR A 107 31.87 9.55 7.59
N HIS A 108 30.91 9.87 8.47
CA HIS A 108 31.14 10.44 9.79
C HIS A 108 29.90 10.24 10.67
N GLU A 109 30.03 10.39 11.99
CA GLU A 109 28.96 10.11 12.97
C GLU A 109 27.66 10.90 12.74
N TRP A 110 27.75 12.11 12.18
CA TRP A 110 26.58 12.96 11.86
C TRP A 110 25.89 12.66 10.52
N ALA A 111 26.47 11.81 9.68
CA ALA A 111 25.90 11.44 8.40
C ALA A 111 24.71 10.47 8.57
N PRO A 112 23.81 10.33 7.59
CA PRO A 112 22.83 9.26 7.57
C PRO A 112 23.52 7.88 7.61
N ARG A 113 22.97 6.95 8.40
CA ARG A 113 23.44 5.55 8.41
C ARG A 113 23.05 4.78 7.16
N VAL A 114 21.97 5.19 6.49
CA VAL A 114 21.45 4.55 5.28
C VAL A 114 21.06 5.62 4.26
N LEU A 115 21.51 5.46 3.02
CA LEU A 115 21.05 6.24 1.87
C LEU A 115 20.35 5.31 0.90
N ILE A 116 19.13 5.68 0.48
CA ILE A 116 18.24 4.82 -0.29
C ILE A 116 17.87 5.54 -1.59
N ALA A 117 18.05 4.86 -2.72
CA ALA A 117 17.57 5.27 -4.03
C ALA A 117 16.80 4.12 -4.68
N ASN A 118 15.47 4.18 -4.65
CA ASN A 118 14.58 3.15 -5.18
C ASN A 118 13.89 3.61 -6.46
N SER A 119 13.71 2.68 -7.40
CA SER A 119 12.83 2.82 -8.57
C SER A 119 13.17 3.95 -9.56
N ASN A 120 14.31 4.62 -9.41
CA ASN A 120 14.73 5.68 -10.32
C ASN A 120 15.09 5.11 -11.70
N LEU A 121 14.48 5.66 -12.75
CA LEU A 121 14.77 5.37 -14.16
C LEU A 121 15.03 6.69 -14.89
N VAL A 122 15.85 6.65 -15.94
CA VAL A 122 16.08 7.81 -16.82
C VAL A 122 14.76 8.19 -17.51
N GLY A 123 14.50 9.48 -17.72
CA GLY A 123 13.18 10.00 -18.15
C GLY A 123 12.50 9.24 -19.29
N ASP A 124 13.19 8.99 -20.41
CA ASP A 124 12.63 8.26 -21.57
C ASP A 124 12.26 6.80 -21.25
N TRP A 125 12.81 6.25 -20.16
CA TRP A 125 12.62 4.89 -19.67
C TRP A 125 11.78 4.82 -18.39
N ALA A 126 11.31 5.96 -17.87
CA ALA A 126 10.52 6.03 -16.65
C ALA A 126 9.05 5.65 -16.89
N ASN A 127 8.83 4.41 -17.34
CA ASN A 127 7.53 3.83 -17.61
C ASN A 127 7.42 2.39 -17.06
N TRP A 128 6.18 1.90 -16.96
CA TRP A 128 5.91 0.57 -16.38
C TRP A 128 6.48 -0.59 -17.20
N ASP A 129 6.57 -0.47 -18.52
CA ASP A 129 7.07 -1.56 -19.37
C ASP A 129 8.56 -1.81 -19.10
N GLU A 130 9.36 -0.75 -19.09
CA GLU A 130 10.78 -0.87 -18.77
C GLU A 130 11.00 -1.24 -17.29
N PHE A 131 10.20 -0.69 -16.38
CA PHE A 131 10.25 -1.06 -14.97
C PHE A 131 10.03 -2.58 -14.79
N ARG A 132 9.00 -3.15 -15.42
CA ARG A 132 8.68 -4.58 -15.31
C ARG A 132 9.73 -5.46 -15.97
N ARG A 133 10.30 -5.03 -17.11
CA ARG A 133 11.44 -5.72 -17.73
C ARG A 133 12.62 -5.81 -16.76
N LEU A 134 12.97 -4.71 -16.09
CA LEU A 134 14.04 -4.67 -15.10
C LEU A 134 13.71 -5.48 -13.83
N GLU A 135 12.44 -5.49 -13.42
CA GLU A 135 11.97 -6.27 -12.27
C GLU A 135 12.11 -7.77 -12.52
N GLN A 136 11.69 -8.25 -13.70
CA GLN A 136 11.85 -9.65 -14.13
C GLN A 136 13.33 -10.07 -14.19
N LEU A 137 14.23 -9.14 -14.50
CA LEU A 137 15.68 -9.37 -14.46
C LEU A 137 16.28 -9.28 -13.04
N GLY A 138 15.48 -8.98 -12.01
CA GLY A 138 15.95 -8.79 -10.63
C GLY A 138 16.77 -7.52 -10.42
N LEU A 139 16.63 -6.52 -11.29
CA LEU A 139 17.45 -5.30 -11.32
C LEU A 139 16.81 -4.10 -10.62
N THR A 140 15.50 -4.14 -10.35
CA THR A 140 14.78 -3.07 -9.66
C THR A 140 13.77 -3.60 -8.65
N MET A 141 13.14 -2.68 -7.94
CA MET A 141 12.09 -2.89 -6.94
C MET A 141 11.20 -1.66 -6.94
N TYR A 142 9.90 -1.82 -6.75
CA TYR A 142 8.98 -0.70 -6.56
C TYR A 142 9.01 -0.27 -5.09
N GLY A 143 9.54 0.92 -4.82
CA GLY A 143 9.74 1.40 -3.45
C GLY A 143 8.50 2.08 -2.84
N GLN A 144 7.50 2.42 -3.66
CA GLN A 144 6.45 3.36 -3.26
C GLN A 144 7.12 4.59 -2.60
N MET A 145 6.50 5.18 -1.59
CA MET A 145 7.05 6.24 -0.76
C MET A 145 7.68 5.63 0.50
N THR A 146 6.87 5.04 1.37
CA THR A 146 7.31 4.59 2.71
C THR A 146 7.58 3.10 2.82
N ALA A 147 7.28 2.32 1.78
CA ALA A 147 7.55 0.88 1.74
C ALA A 147 9.07 0.61 1.66
N GLY A 148 9.72 1.14 0.63
CA GLY A 148 11.16 0.96 0.40
C GLY A 148 12.06 1.89 1.22
N SER A 149 11.48 2.82 1.98
CA SER A 149 12.20 3.74 2.87
C SER A 149 12.00 3.44 4.37
N TRP A 150 11.28 2.36 4.68
CA TRP A 150 11.15 1.81 6.04
C TRP A 150 10.56 2.80 7.05
N ILE A 151 9.39 3.35 6.75
CA ILE A 151 8.68 4.25 7.68
C ILE A 151 7.16 4.10 7.57
N TYR A 152 6.70 2.92 7.14
CA TYR A 152 5.28 2.63 7.06
C TYR A 152 4.75 2.17 8.42
N ILE A 153 3.60 2.73 8.82
CA ILE A 153 2.99 2.52 10.14
C ILE A 153 1.55 2.00 9.99
N GLY A 154 1.30 1.25 8.92
CA GLY A 154 -0.04 0.80 8.56
C GLY A 154 -0.92 1.94 8.06
N THR A 155 -2.23 1.68 8.05
CA THR A 155 -3.27 2.60 7.59
C THR A 155 -3.21 3.99 8.26
N GLN A 156 -2.69 4.07 9.50
CA GLN A 156 -2.59 5.33 10.24
C GLN A 156 -1.73 6.37 9.51
N GLY A 157 -0.74 5.95 8.72
CA GLY A 157 0.20 6.86 8.05
C GLY A 157 -0.46 7.88 7.13
N ILE A 158 -1.63 7.54 6.54
CA ILE A 158 -2.39 8.46 5.68
C ILE A 158 -3.66 8.99 6.34
N LEU A 159 -4.08 8.43 7.49
CA LEU A 159 -5.37 8.74 8.11
C LEU A 159 -5.59 10.23 8.33
N GLN A 160 -4.59 10.93 8.89
CA GLN A 160 -4.73 12.37 9.13
C GLN A 160 -4.84 13.15 7.82
N GLY A 161 -4.05 12.82 6.79
CA GLY A 161 -4.15 13.48 5.48
C GLY A 161 -5.52 13.31 4.84
N THR A 162 -6.10 12.11 4.95
CA THR A 162 -7.46 11.82 4.47
C THR A 162 -8.52 12.54 5.29
N PHE A 163 -8.39 12.55 6.61
CA PHE A 163 -9.27 13.32 7.48
C PHE A 163 -9.22 14.82 7.12
N GLU A 164 -8.04 15.43 6.99
CA GLU A 164 -7.90 16.85 6.65
C GLU A 164 -8.46 17.17 5.27
N THR A 165 -8.35 16.25 4.31
CA THR A 165 -8.96 16.41 2.98
C THR A 165 -10.49 16.48 3.09
N PHE A 166 -11.10 15.55 3.82
CA PHE A 166 -12.55 15.56 4.04
C PHE A 166 -13.01 16.73 4.92
N ALA A 167 -12.23 17.15 5.92
CA ALA A 167 -12.49 18.34 6.72
C ALA A 167 -12.43 19.63 5.87
N ALA A 168 -11.52 19.70 4.91
CA ALA A 168 -11.46 20.79 3.94
C ALA A 168 -12.70 20.81 3.02
N VAL A 169 -13.13 19.66 2.51
CA VAL A 169 -14.38 19.53 1.76
C VAL A 169 -15.58 19.97 2.60
N ALA A 170 -15.66 19.50 3.85
CA ALA A 170 -16.71 19.88 4.80
C ALA A 170 -16.77 21.40 4.99
N THR A 171 -15.62 22.04 5.18
CA THR A 171 -15.50 23.50 5.36
C THR A 171 -15.95 24.26 4.11
N GLN A 172 -15.56 23.79 2.92
CA GLN A 172 -15.83 24.50 1.67
C GLN A 172 -17.27 24.31 1.16
N ARG A 173 -17.90 23.18 1.45
CA ARG A 173 -19.18 22.78 0.83
C ARG A 173 -20.33 22.52 1.80
N PHE A 174 -20.04 22.10 3.03
CA PHE A 174 -21.06 21.52 3.93
C PHE A 174 -21.10 22.20 5.32
N GLY A 175 -20.58 23.43 5.43
CA GLY A 175 -20.68 24.23 6.65
C GLY A 175 -19.78 23.75 7.80
N GLY A 176 -18.69 23.05 7.48
CA GLY A 176 -17.66 22.64 8.46
C GLY A 176 -17.86 21.24 9.05
N THR A 177 -18.85 20.47 8.60
CA THR A 177 -19.07 19.06 9.01
C THR A 177 -19.59 18.25 7.82
N LEU A 178 -19.33 16.93 7.82
CA LEU A 178 -19.94 15.99 6.86
C LEU A 178 -21.23 15.36 7.39
N ALA A 179 -21.69 15.72 8.59
CA ALA A 179 -22.95 15.24 9.14
C ALA A 179 -24.13 15.53 8.19
N GLY A 180 -24.79 14.46 7.75
CA GLY A 180 -25.87 14.53 6.76
C GLY A 180 -25.42 14.44 5.31
N THR A 181 -24.18 13.99 5.04
CA THR A 181 -23.66 13.72 3.69
C THR A 181 -23.31 12.25 3.49
N ILE A 182 -23.33 11.78 2.25
CA ILE A 182 -22.87 10.45 1.83
C ILE A 182 -21.68 10.59 0.87
N THR A 183 -20.57 9.95 1.23
CA THR A 183 -19.36 9.83 0.42
C THR A 183 -19.30 8.46 -0.24
N LEU A 184 -19.02 8.40 -1.54
CA LEU A 184 -18.72 7.18 -2.29
C LEU A 184 -17.23 7.13 -2.64
N THR A 185 -16.58 5.99 -2.36
CA THR A 185 -15.19 5.76 -2.76
C THR A 185 -14.90 4.30 -3.09
N GLY A 186 -13.82 4.06 -3.85
CA GLY A 186 -13.27 2.75 -4.17
C GLY A 186 -11.91 2.51 -3.51
N GLY A 187 -11.62 1.25 -3.19
CA GLY A 187 -10.34 0.78 -2.65
C GLY A 187 -10.24 0.83 -1.12
N MET A 188 -10.05 -0.33 -0.51
CA MET A 188 -9.85 -0.55 0.93
C MET A 188 -8.52 -1.28 1.22
N GLY A 189 -7.50 -1.05 0.39
CA GLY A 189 -6.13 -1.54 0.65
C GLY A 189 -5.43 -0.83 1.82
N GLY A 190 -4.11 -0.98 1.94
CA GLY A 190 -3.28 -0.37 3.01
C GLY A 190 -3.59 1.10 3.29
N MET A 191 -3.63 1.91 2.24
CA MET A 191 -3.94 3.35 2.31
C MET A 191 -5.43 3.63 2.14
N GLY A 192 -6.07 2.97 1.17
CA GLY A 192 -7.52 3.00 0.89
C GLY A 192 -8.41 2.80 2.11
N GLY A 193 -7.97 1.91 3.00
CA GLY A 193 -8.69 1.58 4.23
C GLY A 193 -8.74 2.71 5.26
N ALA A 194 -8.05 3.84 5.06
CA ALA A 194 -8.17 5.00 5.94
C ALA A 194 -9.42 5.85 5.63
N GLN A 195 -9.94 5.76 4.40
CA GLN A 195 -11.06 6.56 3.93
C GLN A 195 -12.34 6.42 4.79
N PRO A 196 -12.78 5.21 5.17
CA PRO A 196 -14.02 5.06 5.91
C PRO A 196 -13.94 5.75 7.28
N LEU A 197 -12.86 5.52 8.04
CA LEU A 197 -12.63 6.20 9.33
C LEU A 197 -12.44 7.72 9.19
N ALA A 198 -11.76 8.20 8.15
CA ALA A 198 -11.56 9.63 7.93
C ALA A 198 -12.90 10.38 7.71
N VAL A 199 -13.82 9.78 6.95
CA VAL A 199 -15.16 10.35 6.72
C VAL A 199 -15.97 10.33 8.01
N THR A 200 -15.96 9.23 8.78
CA THR A 200 -16.73 9.14 10.03
C THR A 200 -16.17 10.02 11.15
N MET A 201 -14.86 10.27 11.18
CA MET A 201 -14.25 11.29 12.05
C MET A 201 -14.73 12.72 11.72
N SER A 202 -15.29 12.94 10.52
CA SER A 202 -15.93 14.19 10.12
C SER A 202 -17.46 14.13 10.20
N ASP A 203 -18.02 13.15 10.92
CA ASP A 203 -19.45 12.84 11.10
C ASP A 203 -20.20 12.39 9.83
N GLY A 204 -19.50 12.11 8.74
CA GLY A 204 -20.08 11.71 7.46
C GLY A 204 -20.41 10.22 7.35
N VAL A 205 -21.17 9.88 6.31
CA VAL A 205 -21.42 8.49 5.91
C VAL A 205 -20.50 8.13 4.74
N ALA A 206 -19.89 6.94 4.77
CA ALA A 206 -19.05 6.44 3.70
C ALA A 206 -19.56 5.11 3.15
N ILE A 207 -19.69 5.02 1.82
CA ILE A 207 -19.82 3.77 1.08
C ILE A 207 -18.46 3.50 0.41
N CYS A 208 -17.78 2.45 0.85
CA CYS A 208 -16.45 2.07 0.39
C CYS A 208 -16.52 0.75 -0.38
N VAL A 209 -16.20 0.78 -1.67
CA VAL A 209 -16.26 -0.38 -2.56
C VAL A 209 -14.89 -1.04 -2.66
N ASP A 210 -14.82 -2.36 -2.47
CA ASP A 210 -13.62 -3.15 -2.79
C ASP A 210 -14.02 -4.50 -3.39
N VAL A 211 -13.19 -4.99 -4.30
CA VAL A 211 -13.39 -6.27 -4.98
C VAL A 211 -12.98 -7.45 -4.11
N ASP A 212 -12.03 -7.24 -3.19
CA ASP A 212 -11.39 -8.30 -2.41
C ASP A 212 -12.00 -8.36 -1.00
N PRO A 213 -12.72 -9.46 -0.65
CA PRO A 213 -13.38 -9.58 0.65
C PRO A 213 -12.40 -9.59 1.82
N SER A 214 -11.14 -9.98 1.60
CA SER A 214 -10.11 -9.97 2.65
C SER A 214 -9.76 -8.54 3.09
N ARG A 215 -9.86 -7.56 2.18
CA ARG A 215 -9.63 -6.14 2.51
C ARG A 215 -10.71 -5.58 3.42
N ILE A 216 -11.96 -5.91 3.11
CA ILE A 216 -13.13 -5.54 3.93
C ILE A 216 -12.97 -6.14 5.33
N ALA A 217 -12.72 -7.44 5.41
CA ALA A 217 -12.57 -8.15 6.68
C ALA A 217 -11.46 -7.54 7.55
N ARG A 218 -10.30 -7.23 6.96
CA ARG A 218 -9.17 -6.61 7.68
C ARG A 218 -9.51 -5.23 8.22
N ARG A 219 -10.31 -4.42 7.50
CA ARG A 219 -10.70 -3.07 7.96
C ARG A 219 -11.73 -3.13 9.08
N LEU A 220 -12.62 -4.11 9.06
CA LEU A 220 -13.52 -4.41 10.19
C LEU A 220 -12.71 -4.81 11.44
N GLU A 221 -11.79 -5.77 11.29
CA GLU A 221 -10.95 -6.26 12.39
C GLU A 221 -10.16 -5.12 13.04
N HIS A 222 -9.58 -4.24 12.23
CA HIS A 222 -8.77 -3.11 12.69
C HIS A 222 -9.60 -1.87 13.07
N ARG A 223 -10.94 -1.94 12.99
CA ARG A 223 -11.88 -0.83 13.29
C ARG A 223 -11.66 0.43 12.46
N TYR A 224 -11.28 0.25 11.21
CA TYR A 224 -11.25 1.30 10.18
C TYR A 224 -12.54 1.34 9.35
N LEU A 225 -13.39 0.33 9.49
CA LEU A 225 -14.70 0.19 8.87
C LEU A 225 -15.71 -0.30 9.94
N ASP A 226 -16.93 0.22 9.93
CA ASP A 226 -17.96 -0.13 10.94
C ASP A 226 -18.73 -1.39 10.56
N VAL A 227 -19.24 -1.46 9.32
CA VAL A 227 -20.09 -2.55 8.84
C VAL A 227 -19.75 -2.94 7.41
N ALA A 228 -20.05 -4.19 7.04
CA ALA A 228 -20.12 -4.63 5.65
C ALA A 228 -21.58 -4.87 5.27
N ALA A 229 -21.99 -4.44 4.08
CA ALA A 229 -23.34 -4.62 3.58
C ALA A 229 -23.47 -5.94 2.78
N ASP A 230 -24.63 -6.57 2.89
CA ASP A 230 -24.94 -7.82 2.16
C ASP A 230 -25.20 -7.59 0.67
N SER A 231 -25.55 -6.36 0.27
CA SER A 231 -25.76 -5.96 -1.11
C SER A 231 -25.60 -4.45 -1.29
N LEU A 232 -25.55 -3.99 -2.54
CA LEU A 232 -25.51 -2.56 -2.86
C LEU A 232 -26.77 -1.82 -2.37
N GLU A 233 -27.93 -2.46 -2.48
CA GLU A 233 -29.21 -1.91 -2.02
C GLU A 233 -29.26 -1.82 -0.49
N HIS A 234 -28.73 -2.83 0.21
CA HIS A 234 -28.59 -2.80 1.67
C HIS A 234 -27.63 -1.66 2.08
N ALA A 235 -26.49 -1.50 1.39
CA ALA A 235 -25.55 -0.42 1.65
C ALA A 235 -26.20 0.97 1.49
N LEU A 236 -26.96 1.16 0.41
CA LEU A 236 -27.65 2.41 0.16
C LEU A 236 -28.73 2.71 1.22
N SER A 237 -29.47 1.69 1.66
CA SER A 237 -30.45 1.83 2.74
C SER A 237 -29.80 2.28 4.04
N LEU A 238 -28.72 1.61 4.46
CA LEU A 238 -27.96 1.99 5.66
C LEU A 238 -27.39 3.40 5.56
N ALA A 239 -26.87 3.77 4.39
CA ALA A 239 -26.27 5.07 4.17
C ALA A 239 -27.30 6.21 4.28
N ILE A 240 -28.48 6.04 3.67
CA ILE A 240 -29.58 7.01 3.73
C ILE A 240 -30.08 7.15 5.18
N GLU A 241 -30.29 6.03 5.89
CA GLU A 241 -30.72 6.06 7.28
C GLU A 241 -29.72 6.82 8.18
N ALA A 242 -28.43 6.51 8.05
CA ALA A 242 -27.38 7.14 8.84
C ALA A 242 -27.22 8.64 8.49
N ARG A 243 -27.31 9.00 7.20
CA ARG A 243 -27.28 10.38 6.72
C ARG A 243 -28.44 11.18 7.33
N ASP A 244 -29.66 10.67 7.25
CA ASP A 244 -30.86 11.34 7.75
C ASP A 244 -30.85 11.47 9.28
N ALA A 245 -30.26 10.49 9.96
CA ALA A 245 -30.00 10.55 11.40
C ALA A 245 -28.78 11.41 11.79
N ARG A 246 -28.04 11.96 10.81
CA ARG A 246 -26.79 12.73 10.99
C ARG A 246 -25.76 11.98 11.85
N ARG A 247 -25.66 10.66 11.62
CA ARG A 247 -24.76 9.77 12.34
C ARG A 247 -23.69 9.26 11.40
N GLY A 248 -22.41 9.44 11.78
CA GLY A 248 -21.30 8.86 11.05
C GLY A 248 -21.42 7.34 10.96
N LEU A 249 -21.24 6.80 9.76
CA LEU A 249 -21.27 5.37 9.49
C LEU A 249 -20.44 5.03 8.25
N SER A 250 -19.55 4.06 8.37
CA SER A 250 -18.77 3.54 7.26
C SER A 250 -19.21 2.14 6.85
N ILE A 251 -19.46 1.96 5.55
CA ILE A 251 -20.13 0.79 4.99
C ILE A 251 -19.26 0.20 3.87
N GLY A 252 -18.79 -1.02 4.06
CA GLY A 252 -18.04 -1.76 3.04
C GLY A 252 -18.99 -2.46 2.08
N VAL A 253 -18.71 -2.37 0.79
CA VAL A 253 -19.45 -3.05 -0.27
C VAL A 253 -18.49 -3.93 -1.06
N LEU A 254 -18.76 -5.24 -1.08
CA LEU A 254 -18.05 -6.16 -1.94
C LEU A 254 -18.53 -5.98 -3.38
N GLY A 255 -17.66 -5.53 -4.27
CA GLY A 255 -17.97 -5.34 -5.68
C GLY A 255 -16.89 -4.60 -6.46
N ASN A 256 -17.02 -4.58 -7.78
CA ASN A 256 -16.11 -3.82 -8.64
C ASN A 256 -16.54 -2.36 -8.72
N ALA A 257 -15.65 -1.42 -8.40
CA ALA A 257 -15.95 0.01 -8.44
C ALA A 257 -16.38 0.48 -9.84
N ALA A 258 -15.83 -0.11 -10.91
CA ALA A 258 -16.22 0.15 -12.29
C ALA A 258 -17.64 -0.33 -12.66
N GLU A 259 -18.29 -1.14 -11.81
CA GLU A 259 -19.70 -1.53 -11.96
C GLU A 259 -20.60 -0.83 -10.94
N VAL A 260 -20.14 -0.75 -9.68
CA VAL A 260 -20.91 -0.18 -8.57
C VAL A 260 -21.14 1.32 -8.75
N PHE A 261 -20.13 2.08 -9.18
CA PHE A 261 -20.26 3.53 -9.36
C PHE A 261 -21.29 3.88 -10.45
N PRO A 262 -21.22 3.31 -11.68
CA PRO A 262 -22.26 3.53 -12.68
C PRO A 262 -23.65 3.11 -12.22
N ARG A 263 -23.78 2.00 -11.48
CA ARG A 263 -25.07 1.55 -10.94
C ARG A 263 -25.68 2.54 -9.96
N LEU A 264 -24.90 3.03 -8.99
CA LEU A 264 -25.38 4.03 -8.03
C LEU A 264 -25.80 5.32 -8.74
N LEU A 265 -25.04 5.74 -9.76
CA LEU A 265 -25.39 6.91 -10.57
C LEU A 265 -26.72 6.70 -11.30
N ALA A 266 -26.88 5.55 -11.97
CA ALA A 266 -28.10 5.22 -12.70
C ALA A 266 -29.35 5.10 -11.79
N MET A 267 -29.15 4.69 -10.54
CA MET A 267 -30.20 4.65 -9.50
C MET A 267 -30.58 6.05 -8.97
N GLY A 268 -29.83 7.10 -9.31
CA GLY A 268 -30.00 8.42 -8.71
C GLY A 268 -29.70 8.42 -7.21
N ALA A 269 -28.72 7.62 -6.78
CA ALA A 269 -28.33 7.56 -5.38
C ALA A 269 -27.91 8.96 -4.87
N PRO A 270 -28.33 9.37 -3.67
CA PRO A 270 -28.06 10.72 -3.15
C PRO A 270 -26.64 10.80 -2.57
N ILE A 271 -25.65 10.78 -3.46
CA ILE A 271 -24.22 10.86 -3.13
C ILE A 271 -23.78 12.32 -3.20
N ASP A 272 -23.18 12.82 -2.13
CA ASP A 272 -22.73 14.22 -2.00
C ASP A 272 -21.26 14.39 -2.36
N ILE A 273 -20.44 13.37 -2.10
CA ILE A 273 -18.99 13.40 -2.31
C ILE A 273 -18.56 12.12 -3.04
N VAL A 274 -17.71 12.23 -4.06
CA VAL A 274 -17.14 11.07 -4.76
C VAL A 274 -15.63 11.20 -4.89
N THR A 275 -14.93 10.12 -4.56
CA THR A 275 -13.48 10.02 -4.76
C THR A 275 -13.09 8.57 -5.08
N ASP A 276 -11.80 8.30 -5.23
CA ASP A 276 -11.30 6.95 -5.46
C ASP A 276 -9.86 6.78 -4.93
N GLN A 277 -9.59 5.62 -4.34
CA GLN A 277 -8.27 5.21 -3.89
C GLN A 277 -7.95 3.75 -4.24
N THR A 278 -8.52 3.24 -5.33
CA THR A 278 -8.05 1.99 -5.94
C THR A 278 -6.57 2.13 -6.35
N SER A 279 -5.88 1.01 -6.60
CA SER A 279 -4.48 1.03 -7.07
C SER A 279 -4.39 1.32 -8.58
N ALA A 280 -5.07 2.36 -9.06
CA ALA A 280 -5.15 2.72 -10.48
C ALA A 280 -3.79 3.12 -11.08
N HIS A 281 -2.82 3.53 -10.26
CA HIS A 281 -1.47 3.92 -10.68
C HIS A 281 -0.68 2.78 -11.33
N ASP A 282 -1.07 1.53 -11.08
CA ASP A 282 -0.60 0.34 -11.78
C ASP A 282 -1.81 -0.39 -12.39
N PRO A 283 -2.03 -0.31 -13.71
CA PRO A 283 -3.15 -0.99 -14.36
C PRO A 283 -3.22 -2.52 -14.16
N LEU A 284 -2.12 -3.17 -13.76
CA LEU A 284 -2.16 -4.60 -13.40
C LEU A 284 -2.69 -4.85 -11.97
N ALA A 285 -2.81 -3.80 -11.17
CA ALA A 285 -3.33 -3.80 -9.80
C ALA A 285 -4.75 -3.23 -9.68
N TYR A 286 -5.43 -2.96 -10.80
CA TYR A 286 -6.87 -2.67 -10.86
C TYR A 286 -7.60 -3.80 -11.56
N LEU A 287 -8.66 -4.36 -10.95
CA LEU A 287 -9.40 -5.51 -11.50
C LEU A 287 -10.33 -5.07 -12.65
N PRO A 288 -10.10 -5.53 -13.90
CA PRO A 288 -11.03 -5.31 -14.99
C PRO A 288 -12.37 -6.02 -14.71
N VAL A 289 -13.48 -5.44 -15.17
CA VAL A 289 -14.83 -6.01 -14.96
C VAL A 289 -15.01 -7.37 -15.62
N GLU A 290 -14.19 -7.70 -16.61
CA GLU A 290 -14.22 -8.97 -17.34
C GLU A 290 -13.59 -10.15 -16.56
N HIS A 291 -12.98 -9.89 -15.40
CA HIS A 291 -12.28 -10.89 -14.59
C HIS A 291 -12.82 -10.97 -13.17
N SER A 292 -12.86 -12.18 -12.62
CA SER A 292 -13.08 -12.39 -11.19
C SER A 292 -11.78 -12.18 -10.38
N VAL A 293 -11.92 -11.98 -9.08
CA VAL A 293 -10.78 -11.85 -8.15
C VAL A 293 -9.89 -13.11 -8.18
N ASP A 294 -10.50 -14.30 -8.25
CA ASP A 294 -9.78 -15.57 -8.28
C ASP A 294 -8.95 -15.73 -9.56
N GLU A 295 -9.39 -15.15 -10.67
CA GLU A 295 -8.68 -15.19 -11.95
C GLU A 295 -7.61 -14.12 -12.08
N TRP A 296 -7.64 -13.09 -11.23
CA TRP A 296 -6.86 -11.86 -11.40
C TRP A 296 -5.36 -12.13 -11.61
N HIS A 297 -4.75 -12.91 -10.71
CA HIS A 297 -3.32 -13.21 -10.77
C HIS A 297 -2.95 -13.99 -12.05
N ALA A 298 -3.72 -15.02 -12.40
CA ALA A 298 -3.46 -15.80 -13.60
C ALA A 298 -3.71 -15.00 -14.89
N ALA A 299 -4.73 -14.14 -14.90
CA ALA A 299 -5.10 -13.33 -16.05
C ALA A 299 -4.02 -12.28 -16.37
N ARG A 300 -3.53 -11.56 -15.36
CA ARG A 300 -2.47 -10.55 -15.55
C ARG A 300 -1.12 -11.15 -15.94
N GLU A 301 -0.82 -12.37 -15.52
CA GLU A 301 0.41 -13.07 -15.90
C GLU A 301 0.35 -13.60 -17.34
N ARG A 302 -0.82 -14.10 -17.75
CA ARG A 302 -1.03 -14.68 -19.08
C ARG A 302 -0.99 -13.64 -20.20
N ASP A 303 -1.64 -12.49 -20.01
CA ASP A 303 -1.67 -11.40 -20.99
C ASP A 303 -1.64 -10.04 -20.29
N PRO A 304 -0.46 -9.58 -19.83
CA PRO A 304 -0.34 -8.32 -19.10
C PRO A 304 -0.75 -7.10 -19.95
N ILE A 305 -0.56 -7.15 -21.27
CA ILE A 305 -0.87 -6.02 -22.17
C ILE A 305 -2.40 -5.92 -22.32
N GLY A 306 -3.06 -7.03 -22.66
CA GLY A 306 -4.52 -7.08 -22.77
C GLY A 306 -5.20 -6.80 -21.44
N PHE A 307 -4.66 -7.33 -20.34
CA PHE A 307 -5.16 -7.06 -18.99
C PHE A 307 -5.10 -5.58 -18.64
N ALA A 308 -3.96 -4.92 -18.88
CA ALA A 308 -3.82 -3.49 -18.62
C ALA A 308 -4.78 -2.65 -19.50
N ALA A 309 -5.03 -3.05 -20.74
CA ALA A 309 -6.00 -2.38 -21.59
C ALA A 309 -7.45 -2.53 -21.06
N ALA A 310 -7.82 -3.73 -20.59
CA ALA A 310 -9.12 -3.98 -19.98
C ALA A 310 -9.29 -3.23 -18.64
N ALA A 311 -8.23 -3.14 -17.84
CA ALA A 311 -8.21 -2.36 -16.60
C ALA A 311 -8.48 -0.88 -16.89
N ARG A 312 -7.79 -0.27 -17.86
CA ARG A 312 -8.03 1.12 -18.28
C ARG A 312 -9.45 1.34 -18.79
N ALA A 313 -10.00 0.41 -19.57
CA ALA A 313 -11.39 0.49 -20.00
C ALA A 313 -12.38 0.45 -18.82
N SER A 314 -12.05 -0.29 -17.76
CA SER A 314 -12.84 -0.32 -16.52
C SER A 314 -12.68 0.97 -15.70
N MET A 315 -11.45 1.50 -15.57
CA MET A 315 -11.20 2.81 -14.95
C MET A 315 -11.97 3.93 -15.68
N ALA A 316 -12.00 3.92 -17.02
CA ALA A 316 -12.76 4.87 -17.81
C ALA A 316 -14.26 4.85 -17.49
N LYS A 317 -14.87 3.67 -17.33
CA LYS A 317 -16.26 3.53 -16.89
C LYS A 317 -16.48 4.09 -15.48
N GLN A 318 -15.55 3.83 -14.55
CA GLN A 318 -15.62 4.39 -13.19
C GLN A 318 -15.52 5.92 -13.22
N VAL A 319 -14.57 6.48 -13.97
CA VAL A 319 -14.36 7.94 -14.09
C VAL A 319 -15.54 8.60 -14.79
N GLU A 320 -16.15 7.96 -15.80
CA GLU A 320 -17.38 8.45 -16.42
C GLU A 320 -18.51 8.58 -15.38
N ALA A 321 -18.66 7.61 -14.48
CA ALA A 321 -19.63 7.69 -13.40
C ALA A 321 -19.28 8.80 -12.38
N MET A 322 -18.00 8.97 -12.03
CA MET A 322 -17.53 10.08 -11.17
C MET A 322 -17.88 11.43 -11.79
N VAL A 323 -17.65 11.62 -13.10
CA VAL A 323 -18.03 12.85 -13.83
C VAL A 323 -19.55 13.00 -13.89
N GLY A 324 -20.30 11.89 -14.00
CA GLY A 324 -21.75 11.88 -13.91
C GLY A 324 -22.27 12.41 -12.57
N PHE A 325 -21.71 11.95 -11.45
CA PHE A 325 -22.01 12.48 -10.12
C PHE A 325 -21.64 13.95 -9.98
N GLN A 326 -20.48 14.37 -10.53
CA GLN A 326 -20.08 15.78 -10.54
C GLN A 326 -21.12 16.65 -11.26
N ARG A 327 -21.62 16.20 -12.42
CA ARG A 327 -22.69 16.89 -13.18
C ARG A 327 -24.02 16.92 -12.43
N ALA A 328 -24.28 15.91 -11.59
CA ALA A 328 -25.45 15.85 -10.72
C ALA A 328 -25.31 16.73 -9.45
N GLY A 329 -24.13 17.34 -9.22
CA GLY A 329 -23.90 18.30 -8.15
C GLY A 329 -23.04 17.80 -6.98
N ALA A 330 -22.54 16.56 -7.04
CA ALA A 330 -21.61 16.04 -6.03
C ALA A 330 -20.25 16.75 -6.10
N GLU A 331 -19.57 16.88 -4.96
CA GLU A 331 -18.16 17.26 -4.91
C GLU A 331 -17.31 16.05 -5.32
N VAL A 332 -16.54 16.17 -6.40
CA VAL A 332 -15.77 15.05 -6.96
C VAL A 332 -14.31 15.44 -7.10
N PHE A 333 -13.43 14.64 -6.52
CA PHE A 333 -11.99 14.85 -6.59
C PHE A 333 -11.23 13.53 -6.75
N ASP A 334 -10.03 13.62 -7.30
CA ASP A 334 -9.08 12.53 -7.41
C ASP A 334 -8.18 12.51 -6.18
N TYR A 335 -7.92 11.32 -5.64
CA TYR A 335 -7.16 11.14 -4.42
C TYR A 335 -5.77 10.53 -4.63
N GLY A 336 -5.10 10.98 -5.70
CA GLY A 336 -3.67 10.77 -5.89
C GLY A 336 -3.28 9.38 -6.38
N ASN A 337 -4.19 8.67 -7.06
CA ASN A 337 -3.94 7.34 -7.61
C ASN A 337 -3.83 7.31 -9.14
N ASN A 338 -3.79 8.47 -9.80
CA ASN A 338 -3.63 8.61 -11.25
C ASN A 338 -4.81 8.10 -12.11
N ILE A 339 -5.97 7.78 -11.53
CA ILE A 339 -7.10 7.19 -12.25
C ILE A 339 -7.59 8.06 -13.42
N ARG A 340 -7.53 9.40 -13.29
CA ARG A 340 -7.92 10.33 -14.37
C ARG A 340 -7.01 10.29 -15.59
N THR A 341 -5.77 9.86 -15.44
CA THR A 341 -4.80 9.76 -16.54
C THR A 341 -4.86 8.40 -17.21
N GLU A 342 -5.20 7.36 -16.46
CA GLU A 342 -5.36 6.00 -17.00
C GLU A 342 -6.72 5.79 -17.71
N ALA A 343 -7.73 6.58 -17.34
CA ALA A 343 -9.05 6.65 -17.98
C ALA A 343 -9.02 7.43 -19.31
#